data_AF-A0A5C3KJI2-F1
#
_entry.id   AF-A0A5C3KJI2-F1
#
_cell.length_a   1.000
_cell.length_b   1.000
_cell.length_c   1.000
_cell.angle_alpha   90.00
_cell.angle_beta   90.00
_cell.angle_gamma   90.00
#
_symmetry.space_group_name_H-M   'P 1'
#
loop_
_entity.id
_entity.type
_entity.pdbx_description
1 polymer ?
#
loop_
_entity_poly.entity_id
_entity_poly.type
_entity_poly.pdbx_seq_one_letter_code
_entity_poly.pdbx_strand_id
1 'polypeptide(L)'
;MSSFIPGDSIDLDRVANVTVASAFVNLTLTMVFVGAQMFMSFYGLTVYLATPEHLQKGRRGYIVLSLVILILFTTLASLDLITLFTVLLKAGSYPGRQLYSVNPTYSDQLISWDGIVQMISTIVFVAASEGLLLYRAFILWRDRWWVCAPLFVLYMASVALVITCYIPVPSIVNNPYLIEAWIILSVILNISTTGVLIFRLVSMNRQIGAVLTFQRPVARMTEKAVVILIESAAPPAVFGLLWVISDLLRWKMGRTTEWLVASQILDKVFSMFYYAFLAMCPQLIIFRITIGRSWLHSTTGYENGSSTMDDDLINGSATYHAPITFAHAIGQLKSESQATQTSSAPFED
;
A
#
# COMPACT_ATOMS: atom_id res chain seq x y z
N MET A 1 9.70 -24.28 38.92
CA MET A 1 8.93 -25.31 39.65
C MET A 1 7.49 -24.83 39.76
N SER A 2 6.68 -25.10 38.74
CA SER A 2 5.22 -24.92 38.78
C SER A 2 4.62 -26.32 38.73
N SER A 3 3.83 -26.65 39.74
CA SER A 3 3.00 -27.86 39.79
C SER A 3 2.21 -27.98 38.49
N PHE A 4 2.55 -29.00 37.72
CA PHE A 4 1.87 -29.38 36.48
C PHE A 4 0.49 -29.89 36.87
N ILE A 5 -0.56 -29.10 36.63
CA ILE A 5 -1.95 -29.51 36.87
C ILE A 5 -2.25 -30.65 35.87
N PRO A 6 -2.46 -31.89 36.33
CA PRO A 6 -2.87 -32.98 35.46
C PRO A 6 -4.37 -32.83 35.24
N GLY A 7 -4.79 -32.46 34.02
CA GLY A 7 -6.22 -32.33 33.73
C GLY A 7 -6.54 -32.14 32.26
N ASP A 8 -6.04 -31.07 31.63
CA ASP A 8 -6.38 -30.77 30.24
C ASP A 8 -5.19 -31.05 29.32
N SER A 9 -5.14 -32.27 28.77
CA SER A 9 -4.29 -32.54 27.61
C SER A 9 -4.75 -31.64 26.46
N ILE A 10 -3.82 -30.87 25.88
CA ILE A 10 -4.09 -30.02 24.72
C ILE A 10 -4.64 -30.90 23.60
N ASP A 11 -5.85 -30.58 23.13
CA ASP A 11 -6.48 -31.25 22.00
C ASP A 11 -5.87 -30.69 20.70
N LEU A 12 -4.79 -31.35 20.26
CA LEU A 12 -4.03 -30.97 19.08
C LEU A 12 -4.83 -31.10 17.79
N ASP A 13 -5.81 -32.00 17.73
CA ASP A 13 -6.64 -32.19 16.54
C ASP A 13 -7.55 -30.97 16.34
N ARG A 14 -8.15 -30.47 17.42
CA ARG A 14 -8.93 -29.23 17.39
C ARG A 14 -8.09 -28.03 16.96
N VAL A 15 -6.89 -27.90 17.50
CA VAL A 15 -5.95 -26.81 17.16
C VAL A 15 -5.55 -26.88 15.67
N ALA A 16 -5.23 -28.06 15.17
CA ALA A 16 -4.87 -28.27 13.76
C ALA A 16 -6.03 -27.92 12.82
N ASN A 17 -7.24 -28.39 13.11
CA ASN A 17 -8.43 -28.10 12.32
C ASN A 17 -8.72 -26.60 12.24
N VAL A 18 -8.62 -25.90 13.38
CA VAL A 18 -8.78 -24.42 13.41
C VAL A 18 -7.67 -23.73 12.63
N THR A 19 -6.42 -24.20 12.72
CA THR A 19 -5.30 -23.63 11.98
C THR A 19 -5.54 -23.72 10.47
N VAL A 20 -5.97 -24.89 9.98
CA VAL A 20 -6.26 -25.09 8.56
C VAL A 20 -7.46 -24.25 8.11
N ALA A 21 -8.54 -24.23 8.91
CA ALA A 21 -9.73 -23.44 8.60
C ALA A 21 -9.43 -21.93 8.55
N SER A 22 -8.67 -21.41 9.53
CA SER A 22 -8.26 -20.01 9.55
C SER A 22 -7.32 -19.65 8.39
N ALA A 23 -6.38 -20.53 8.03
CA ALA A 23 -5.53 -20.36 6.85
C ALA A 23 -6.36 -20.28 5.56
N PHE A 24 -7.39 -21.12 5.41
CA PHE A 24 -8.30 -21.09 4.26
C PHE A 24 -9.10 -19.78 4.16
N VAL A 25 -9.67 -19.33 5.27
CA VAL A 25 -10.41 -18.04 5.32
C VAL A 25 -9.48 -16.88 4.98
N ASN A 26 -8.28 -16.86 5.58
CA ASN A 26 -7.27 -15.85 5.30
C ASN A 26 -6.91 -15.81 3.81
N LEU A 27 -6.62 -16.96 3.22
CA LEU A 27 -6.26 -17.03 1.81
C LEU A 27 -7.40 -16.55 0.91
N THR A 28 -8.64 -16.92 1.23
CA THR A 28 -9.82 -16.44 0.51
C THR A 28 -9.89 -14.92 0.53
N LEU A 29 -9.68 -14.30 1.69
CA LEU A 29 -9.63 -12.84 1.83
C LEU A 29 -8.42 -12.25 1.09
N THR A 30 -7.25 -12.90 1.12
CA THR A 30 -6.07 -12.45 0.38
C THR A 30 -6.35 -12.39 -1.12
N MET A 31 -7.08 -13.36 -1.67
CA MET A 31 -7.50 -13.34 -3.08
C MET A 31 -8.44 -12.17 -3.41
N VAL A 32 -9.29 -11.76 -2.46
CA VAL A 32 -10.10 -10.53 -2.61
C VAL A 32 -9.19 -9.30 -2.70
N PHE A 33 -8.16 -9.21 -1.86
CA PHE A 33 -7.18 -8.11 -1.92
C PHE A 33 -6.37 -8.12 -3.21
N VAL A 34 -5.96 -9.29 -3.70
CA VAL A 34 -5.32 -9.43 -5.03
C VAL A 34 -6.23 -8.88 -6.12
N GLY A 35 -7.53 -9.23 -6.11
CA GLY A 35 -8.51 -8.69 -7.05
C GLY A 35 -8.65 -7.17 -6.99
N ALA A 36 -8.74 -6.60 -5.78
CA ALA A 36 -8.80 -5.15 -5.59
C ALA A 36 -7.52 -4.46 -6.09
N GLN A 37 -6.36 -5.04 -5.83
CA GLN A 37 -5.07 -4.52 -6.28
C GLN A 37 -4.92 -4.61 -7.81
N MET A 38 -5.40 -5.69 -8.41
CA MET A 38 -5.45 -5.87 -9.85
C MET A 38 -6.30 -4.78 -10.51
N PHE A 39 -7.50 -4.54 -9.98
CA PHE A 39 -8.37 -3.46 -10.44
C PHE A 39 -7.68 -2.09 -10.37
N MET A 40 -7.11 -1.74 -9.21
CA MET A 40 -6.43 -0.44 -9.04
C MET A 40 -5.24 -0.26 -9.98
N SER A 41 -4.43 -1.30 -10.18
CA SER A 41 -3.23 -1.24 -11.01
C SER A 41 -3.59 -1.10 -12.49
N PHE A 42 -4.54 -1.90 -12.99
CA PHE A 42 -4.98 -1.82 -14.37
C PHE A 42 -5.78 -0.56 -14.67
N TYR A 43 -6.66 -0.13 -13.78
CA TYR A 43 -7.37 1.13 -13.96
C TYR A 43 -6.39 2.32 -13.96
N GLY A 44 -5.43 2.34 -13.03
CA GLY A 44 -4.37 3.34 -12.99
C GLY A 44 -3.52 3.35 -14.27
N LEU A 45 -3.22 2.18 -14.83
CA LEU A 45 -2.53 2.04 -16.11
C LEU A 45 -3.37 2.59 -17.27
N THR A 46 -4.66 2.27 -17.35
CA THR A 46 -5.56 2.80 -18.38
C THR A 46 -5.65 4.32 -18.32
N VAL A 47 -5.80 4.91 -17.13
CA VAL A 47 -5.80 6.38 -16.94
C VAL A 47 -4.46 7.00 -17.33
N TYR A 48 -3.35 6.29 -17.07
CA TYR A 48 -2.01 6.72 -17.49
C TYR A 48 -1.86 6.72 -19.02
N LEU A 49 -2.35 5.69 -19.70
CA LEU A 49 -2.30 5.60 -21.17
C LEU A 49 -3.23 6.61 -21.86
N ALA A 50 -4.38 6.91 -21.25
CA ALA A 50 -5.30 7.94 -21.74
C ALA A 50 -4.78 9.39 -21.52
N THR A 51 -3.76 9.57 -20.68
CA THR A 51 -3.16 10.87 -20.41
C THR A 51 -2.21 11.28 -21.54
N PRO A 52 -2.26 12.52 -22.07
CA PRO A 52 -1.33 12.98 -23.12
C PRO A 52 0.13 12.99 -22.64
N GLU A 53 1.09 12.74 -23.54
CA GLU A 53 2.51 12.46 -23.20
C GLU A 53 3.20 13.55 -22.37
N HIS A 54 2.94 14.82 -22.66
CA HIS A 54 3.53 15.94 -21.91
C HIS A 54 3.16 15.92 -20.42
N LEU A 55 2.02 15.28 -20.10
CA LEU A 55 1.46 15.13 -18.77
C LEU A 55 1.80 13.79 -18.09
N GLN A 56 2.49 12.89 -18.79
CA GLN A 56 2.93 11.59 -18.27
C GLN A 56 4.29 11.65 -17.56
N LYS A 57 5.11 12.67 -17.85
CA LYS A 57 6.47 12.82 -17.29
C LYS A 57 6.42 12.80 -15.75
N GLY A 58 7.15 11.87 -15.15
CA GLY A 58 7.21 11.65 -13.70
C GLY A 58 6.24 10.61 -13.13
N ARG A 59 5.21 10.17 -13.88
CA ARG A 59 4.25 9.13 -13.41
C ARG A 59 4.68 7.71 -13.73
N ARG A 60 5.50 7.52 -14.76
CA ARG A 60 5.92 6.19 -15.26
C ARG A 60 6.51 5.29 -14.16
N GLY A 61 7.38 5.83 -13.31
CA GLY A 61 7.99 5.06 -12.22
C GLY A 61 6.99 4.52 -11.20
N TYR A 62 5.95 5.29 -10.88
CA TYR A 62 4.89 4.85 -9.97
C TYR A 62 4.04 3.72 -10.56
N ILE A 63 3.72 3.79 -11.87
CA ILE A 63 2.96 2.74 -12.54
C ILE A 63 3.76 1.43 -12.62
N VAL A 64 5.04 1.51 -12.99
CA VAL A 64 5.92 0.32 -13.03
C VAL A 64 6.01 -0.32 -11.64
N LEU A 65 6.22 0.49 -10.60
CA LEU A 65 6.30 -0.03 -9.24
C LEU A 65 4.97 -0.64 -8.76
N SER A 66 3.83 -0.03 -9.12
CA SER A 66 2.51 -0.58 -8.84
C SER A 66 2.34 -1.98 -9.45
N LEU A 67 2.76 -2.19 -10.70
CA LEU A 67 2.73 -3.49 -11.35
C LEU A 67 3.70 -4.49 -10.70
N VAL A 68 4.89 -4.05 -10.27
CA VAL A 68 5.86 -4.91 -9.56
C VAL A 68 5.26 -5.41 -8.24
N ILE A 69 4.66 -4.52 -7.43
CA ILE A 69 4.02 -4.91 -6.17
C ILE A 69 2.84 -5.85 -6.43
N LEU A 70 2.05 -5.64 -7.51
CA LEU A 70 0.97 -6.54 -7.90
C LEU A 70 1.49 -7.95 -8.22
N ILE A 71 2.55 -8.05 -9.03
CA ILE A 71 3.13 -9.34 -9.42
C ILE A 71 3.67 -10.06 -8.18
N LEU A 72 4.42 -9.37 -7.32
CA LEU A 72 4.97 -9.96 -6.09
C LEU A 72 3.87 -10.45 -5.16
N PHE A 73 2.85 -9.63 -4.89
CA PHE A 73 1.75 -9.99 -3.98
C PHE A 73 0.89 -11.13 -4.54
N THR A 74 0.62 -11.13 -5.85
CA THR A 74 -0.12 -12.23 -6.52
C THR A 74 0.68 -13.53 -6.49
N THR A 75 2.00 -13.46 -6.68
CA THR A 75 2.88 -14.63 -6.61
C THR A 75 2.86 -15.23 -5.20
N LEU A 76 2.97 -14.39 -4.16
CA LEU A 76 2.88 -14.81 -2.77
C LEU A 76 1.54 -15.51 -2.47
N ALA A 77 0.42 -14.87 -2.83
CA ALA A 77 -0.90 -15.46 -2.63
C ALA A 77 -1.06 -16.81 -3.36
N SER A 78 -0.47 -16.94 -4.55
CA SER A 78 -0.52 -18.18 -5.33
C SER A 78 0.30 -19.31 -4.68
N LEU A 79 1.47 -19.00 -4.13
CA LEU A 79 2.31 -19.96 -3.41
C LEU A 79 1.65 -20.40 -2.09
N ASP A 80 1.02 -19.47 -1.36
CA ASP A 80 0.24 -19.79 -0.17
C ASP A 80 -0.95 -20.72 -0.50
N LEU A 81 -1.61 -20.50 -1.65
CA LEU A 81 -2.68 -21.37 -2.15
C LEU A 81 -2.19 -22.78 -2.46
N ILE A 82 -1.05 -22.92 -3.15
CA ILE A 82 -0.47 -24.22 -3.46
C ILE A 82 -0.08 -24.96 -2.16
N THR A 83 0.52 -24.24 -1.22
CA THR A 83 0.90 -24.77 0.09
C THR A 83 -0.33 -25.27 0.85
N LEU A 84 -1.36 -24.43 0.97
CA LEU A 84 -2.59 -24.80 1.66
C LEU A 84 -3.30 -25.98 0.99
N PHE A 85 -3.37 -25.99 -0.34
CA PHE A 85 -3.97 -27.09 -1.09
C PHE A 85 -3.23 -28.42 -0.84
N THR A 86 -1.90 -28.38 -0.79
CA THR A 86 -1.07 -29.55 -0.45
C THR A 86 -1.33 -30.04 0.97
N VAL A 87 -1.47 -29.12 1.93
CA VAL A 87 -1.83 -29.46 3.32
C VAL A 87 -3.21 -30.10 3.37
N LEU A 88 -4.20 -29.56 2.67
CA LEU A 88 -5.57 -30.10 2.62
C LEU A 88 -5.64 -31.49 1.99
N LEU A 89 -4.92 -31.73 0.89
CA LEU A 89 -4.85 -33.05 0.26
C LEU A 89 -4.22 -34.10 1.18
N LYS A 90 -3.16 -33.71 1.91
CA LYS A 90 -2.49 -34.60 2.86
C LYS A 90 -3.31 -34.83 4.12
N ALA A 91 -4.11 -33.85 4.56
CA ALA A 91 -4.96 -33.97 5.76
C ALA A 91 -5.96 -35.14 5.68
N GLY A 92 -6.41 -35.52 4.47
CA GLY A 92 -7.26 -36.71 4.28
C GLY A 92 -6.54 -38.05 4.53
N SER A 93 -5.20 -38.06 4.55
CA SER A 93 -4.39 -39.29 4.67
C SER A 93 -3.73 -39.46 6.05
N TYR A 94 -3.67 -38.42 6.89
CA TYR A 94 -2.96 -38.44 8.17
C TYR A 94 -3.87 -38.05 9.36
N PRO A 95 -3.76 -38.72 10.52
CA PRO A 95 -4.43 -38.28 11.75
C PRO A 95 -3.95 -36.88 12.18
N GLY A 96 -4.83 -36.05 12.75
CA GLY A 96 -4.60 -34.61 13.00
C GLY A 96 -3.35 -34.28 13.82
N ARG A 97 -2.98 -35.14 14.79
CA ARG A 97 -1.71 -35.05 15.53
C ARG A 97 -0.48 -35.10 14.63
N GLN A 98 -0.50 -35.91 13.58
CA GLN A 98 0.56 -35.93 12.57
C GLN A 98 0.48 -34.67 11.71
N LEU A 99 -0.70 -34.15 11.38
CA LEU A 99 -0.83 -32.90 10.62
C LEU A 99 -0.21 -31.71 11.35
N TYR A 100 -0.29 -31.63 12.68
CA TYR A 100 0.38 -30.57 13.45
C TYR A 100 1.91 -30.69 13.44
N SER A 101 2.44 -31.92 13.44
CA SER A 101 3.89 -32.18 13.29
C SER A 101 4.40 -32.17 11.84
N VAL A 102 3.50 -32.37 10.88
CA VAL A 102 3.73 -32.38 9.42
C VAL A 102 3.42 -31.02 8.81
N ASN A 103 2.89 -30.07 9.60
CA ASN A 103 3.13 -28.66 9.36
C ASN A 103 4.66 -28.56 9.29
N PRO A 104 5.21 -28.48 8.07
CA PRO A 104 6.51 -29.03 7.77
C PRO A 104 7.44 -28.44 8.79
N THR A 105 8.12 -29.30 9.54
CA THR A 105 9.18 -28.85 10.43
C THR A 105 9.98 -27.87 9.58
N TYR A 106 10.05 -26.61 9.99
CA TYR A 106 10.49 -25.49 9.15
C TYR A 106 11.74 -25.84 8.30
N SER A 107 12.58 -26.76 8.79
CA SER A 107 13.67 -27.40 8.06
C SER A 107 13.33 -27.93 6.66
N ASP A 108 12.23 -28.65 6.47
CA ASP A 108 11.98 -29.40 5.22
C ASP A 108 11.34 -28.50 4.15
N GLN A 109 10.50 -27.54 4.56
CA GLN A 109 9.89 -26.57 3.65
C GLN A 109 10.88 -25.49 3.20
N LEU A 110 11.87 -25.14 4.04
CA LEU A 110 12.91 -24.18 3.64
C LEU A 110 13.85 -24.72 2.55
N ILE A 111 13.91 -26.04 2.35
CA ILE A 111 14.74 -26.67 1.33
C ILE A 111 13.97 -26.86 0.02
N SER A 112 12.63 -26.85 0.06
CA SER A 112 11.82 -26.99 -1.14
C SER A 112 11.87 -25.72 -2.00
N TRP A 113 11.79 -25.89 -3.33
CA TRP A 113 11.91 -24.78 -4.27
C TRP A 113 10.80 -23.73 -4.05
N ASP A 114 9.60 -24.17 -3.70
CA ASP A 114 8.44 -23.33 -3.41
C ASP A 114 8.65 -22.47 -2.16
N GLY A 115 9.24 -23.04 -1.10
CA GLY A 115 9.61 -22.31 0.10
C GLY A 115 10.67 -21.23 -0.17
N ILE A 116 11.69 -21.54 -0.97
CA ILE A 116 12.73 -20.57 -1.36
C ILE A 116 12.12 -19.42 -2.16
N VAL A 117 11.26 -19.70 -3.14
CA VAL A 117 10.61 -18.66 -3.94
C VAL A 117 9.69 -17.81 -3.06
N GLN A 118 8.89 -18.42 -2.19
CA GLN A 118 8.02 -17.70 -1.25
C GLN A 118 8.83 -16.78 -0.33
N MET A 119 9.95 -17.27 0.20
CA MET A 119 10.85 -16.52 1.06
C MET A 119 11.41 -15.28 0.34
N ILE A 120 12.00 -15.48 -0.83
CA ILE A 120 12.59 -14.40 -1.63
C ILE A 120 11.51 -13.39 -2.02
N SER A 121 10.35 -13.87 -2.52
CA SER A 121 9.23 -13.01 -2.86
C SER A 121 8.74 -12.20 -1.67
N THR A 122 8.72 -12.76 -0.45
CA THR A 122 8.30 -12.06 0.76
C THR A 122 9.28 -10.96 1.14
N ILE A 123 10.58 -11.26 1.14
CA ILE A 123 11.64 -10.27 1.44
C ILE A 123 11.57 -9.11 0.44
N VAL A 124 11.51 -9.42 -0.87
CA VAL A 124 11.45 -8.40 -1.93
C VAL A 124 10.17 -7.60 -1.85
N PHE A 125 9.02 -8.24 -1.59
CA PHE A 125 7.73 -7.57 -1.42
C PHE A 125 7.74 -6.56 -0.26
N VAL A 126 8.18 -7.00 0.93
CA VAL A 126 8.27 -6.14 2.12
C VAL A 126 9.23 -4.98 1.85
N ALA A 127 10.44 -5.29 1.35
CA ALA A 127 11.45 -4.28 1.07
C ALA A 127 11.00 -3.26 0.01
N ALA A 128 10.27 -3.69 -1.02
CA ALA A 128 9.71 -2.81 -2.04
C ALA A 128 8.57 -1.93 -1.49
N SER A 129 7.72 -2.50 -0.65
CA SER A 129 6.57 -1.80 -0.06
C SER A 129 7.02 -0.69 0.90
N GLU A 130 7.97 -0.99 1.79
CA GLU A 130 8.57 0.00 2.69
C GLU A 130 9.47 0.99 1.94
N GLY A 131 10.25 0.49 0.97
CA GLY A 131 11.13 1.30 0.15
C GLY A 131 10.39 2.38 -0.63
N LEU A 132 9.13 2.13 -1.04
CA LEU A 132 8.31 3.13 -1.69
C LEU A 132 7.93 4.30 -0.76
N LEU A 133 7.61 4.02 0.50
CA LEU A 133 7.31 5.07 1.48
C LEU A 133 8.54 5.96 1.67
N LEU A 134 9.72 5.35 1.80
CA LEU A 134 10.99 6.06 1.91
C LEU A 134 11.32 6.86 0.66
N TYR A 135 11.13 6.28 -0.53
CA TYR A 135 11.36 6.95 -1.81
C TYR A 135 10.51 8.22 -1.97
N ARG A 136 9.25 8.18 -1.51
CA ARG A 136 8.38 9.37 -1.49
C ARG A 136 8.89 10.45 -0.55
N ALA A 137 9.32 10.07 0.65
CA ALA A 137 9.92 11.01 1.58
C ALA A 137 11.19 11.63 0.98
N PHE A 138 12.02 10.84 0.32
CA PHE A 138 13.24 11.29 -0.35
C PHE A 138 12.97 12.31 -1.46
N ILE A 139 12.00 12.05 -2.35
CA ILE A 139 11.63 13.01 -3.41
C ILE A 139 11.16 14.34 -2.81
N LEU A 140 10.34 14.29 -1.75
CA LEU A 140 9.77 15.49 -1.14
C LEU A 140 10.82 16.33 -0.38
N TRP A 141 11.85 15.68 0.15
CA TRP A 141 12.93 16.28 0.92
C TRP A 141 14.23 16.46 0.12
N ARG A 142 14.15 16.59 -1.20
CA ARG A 142 15.30 16.77 -2.09
C ARG A 142 16.27 17.87 -1.63
N ASP A 143 15.76 18.94 -1.03
CA ASP A 143 16.59 20.06 -0.55
C ASP A 143 17.35 19.79 0.76
N ARG A 144 16.87 18.85 1.59
CA ARG A 144 17.43 18.55 2.92
C ARG A 144 17.48 17.05 3.18
N TRP A 145 18.32 16.37 2.40
CA TRP A 145 18.48 14.92 2.44
C TRP A 145 18.84 14.35 3.83
N TRP A 146 19.49 15.14 4.70
CA TRP A 146 19.82 14.74 6.07
C TRP A 146 18.60 14.33 6.91
N VAL A 147 17.41 14.86 6.62
CA VAL A 147 16.16 14.47 7.31
C VAL A 147 15.75 13.03 6.95
N CYS A 148 16.13 12.55 5.77
CA CYS A 148 15.86 11.18 5.32
C CYS A 148 16.89 10.15 5.79
N ALA A 149 18.08 10.59 6.24
CA ALA A 149 19.13 9.70 6.73
C ALA A 149 18.65 8.75 7.87
N PRO A 150 17.97 9.21 8.94
CA PRO A 150 17.48 8.30 9.97
C PRO A 150 16.43 7.30 9.46
N LEU A 151 15.55 7.71 8.54
CA LEU A 151 14.56 6.82 7.94
C LEU A 151 15.22 5.74 7.07
N PHE A 152 16.30 6.09 6.36
CA PHE A 152 17.09 5.13 5.59
C PHE A 152 17.76 4.09 6.50
N VAL A 153 18.29 4.49 7.65
CA VAL A 153 18.86 3.56 8.63
C VAL A 153 17.79 2.60 9.17
N LEU A 154 16.61 3.12 9.54
CA LEU A 154 15.48 2.29 9.99
C LEU A 154 15.04 1.30 8.91
N TYR A 155 15.00 1.73 7.65
CA TYR A 155 14.69 0.87 6.50
C TYR A 155 15.73 -0.25 6.33
N MET A 156 17.02 0.09 6.33
CA MET A 156 18.09 -0.91 6.21
C MET A 156 18.06 -1.92 7.36
N ALA A 157 17.76 -1.47 8.58
CA ALA A 157 17.58 -2.34 9.73
C ALA A 157 16.34 -3.25 9.58
N SER A 158 15.22 -2.73 9.07
CA SER A 158 14.02 -3.53 8.76
C SER A 158 14.32 -4.63 7.72
N VAL A 159 14.99 -4.26 6.62
CA VAL A 159 15.41 -5.20 5.57
C VAL A 159 16.38 -6.25 6.11
N ALA A 160 17.33 -5.86 6.95
CA ALA A 160 18.26 -6.81 7.57
C ALA A 160 17.54 -7.79 8.50
N LEU A 161 16.59 -7.32 9.31
CA LEU A 161 15.81 -8.18 10.20
C LEU A 161 14.90 -9.14 9.44
N VAL A 162 14.20 -8.71 8.39
CA VAL A 162 13.36 -9.63 7.59
C VAL A 162 14.22 -10.70 6.93
N ILE A 163 15.39 -10.35 6.36
CA ILE A 163 16.33 -11.34 5.83
C ILE A 163 16.74 -12.34 6.91
N THR A 164 17.06 -11.84 8.10
CA THR A 164 17.47 -12.67 9.25
C THR A 164 16.36 -13.60 9.75
N CYS A 165 15.10 -13.17 9.69
CA CYS A 165 13.95 -13.99 10.07
C CYS A 165 13.71 -15.18 9.12
N TYR A 166 14.10 -15.01 7.85
CA TYR A 166 13.81 -15.97 6.79
C TYR A 166 14.99 -16.87 6.42
N ILE A 167 16.23 -16.43 6.61
CA ILE A 167 17.40 -17.29 6.41
C ILE A 167 17.60 -18.20 7.64
N PRO A 168 17.52 -19.53 7.48
CA PRO A 168 17.68 -20.46 8.59
C PRO A 168 19.14 -20.53 9.04
N VAL A 169 19.55 -19.65 9.95
CA VAL A 169 20.84 -19.74 10.65
C VAL A 169 20.60 -20.43 11.99
N PRO A 170 21.15 -21.63 12.26
CA PRO A 170 20.81 -22.45 13.44
C PRO A 170 20.86 -21.75 14.80
N SER A 171 21.72 -20.74 14.95
CA SER A 171 21.86 -19.94 16.19
C SER A 171 20.79 -18.85 16.35
N ILE A 172 20.12 -18.46 15.26
CA ILE A 172 19.20 -17.33 15.17
C ILE A 172 17.75 -17.81 15.12
N VAL A 173 17.46 -18.97 14.50
CA VAL A 173 16.09 -19.48 14.30
C VAL A 173 15.31 -19.72 15.60
N ASN A 174 16.01 -19.83 16.73
CA ASN A 174 15.39 -20.07 18.04
C ASN A 174 14.98 -18.81 18.80
N ASN A 175 15.21 -17.62 18.25
CA ASN A 175 14.79 -16.39 18.90
C ASN A 175 13.41 -15.96 18.38
N PRO A 176 12.31 -16.23 19.12
CA PRO A 176 10.98 -15.85 18.66
C PRO A 176 10.89 -14.35 18.41
N TYR A 177 11.57 -13.54 19.24
CA TYR A 177 11.51 -12.07 19.28
C TYR A 177 11.98 -11.34 18.02
N LEU A 178 12.59 -12.04 17.05
CA LEU A 178 13.11 -11.41 15.83
C LEU A 178 11.99 -10.95 14.89
N ILE A 179 10.94 -11.74 14.77
CA ILE A 179 9.79 -11.42 13.91
C ILE A 179 9.06 -10.21 14.50
N GLU A 180 8.83 -10.17 15.81
CA GLU A 180 8.18 -9.04 16.48
C GLU A 180 9.06 -7.79 16.40
N ALA A 181 10.38 -7.92 16.57
CA ALA A 181 11.30 -6.79 16.41
C ALA A 181 11.24 -6.21 14.99
N TRP A 182 11.20 -7.07 13.96
CA TRP A 182 11.03 -6.64 12.58
C TRP A 182 9.69 -5.90 12.38
N ILE A 183 8.57 -6.47 12.85
CA ILE A 183 7.25 -5.85 12.69
C ILE A 183 7.17 -4.51 13.43
N ILE A 184 7.67 -4.42 14.66
CA ILE A 184 7.72 -3.15 15.42
C ILE A 184 8.54 -2.11 14.65
N LEU A 185 9.70 -2.51 14.12
CA LEU A 185 10.57 -1.61 13.36
C LEU A 185 9.88 -1.13 12.07
N SER A 186 9.16 -2.01 11.37
CA SER A 186 8.32 -1.69 10.22
C SER A 186 7.23 -0.66 10.57
N VAL A 187 6.52 -0.86 11.68
CA VAL A 187 5.50 0.07 12.18
C VAL A 187 6.11 1.43 12.51
N ILE A 188 7.25 1.46 13.21
CA ILE A 188 7.98 2.69 13.53
C ILE A 188 8.40 3.41 12.25
N LEU A 189 8.94 2.69 11.27
CA LEU A 189 9.36 3.25 9.98
C LEU A 189 8.16 3.90 9.25
N ASN A 190 7.01 3.24 9.23
CA ASN A 190 5.81 3.74 8.56
C ASN A 190 5.26 5.01 9.23
N ILE A 191 5.13 5.01 10.56
CA ILE A 191 4.68 6.18 11.33
C ILE A 191 5.66 7.34 11.17
N SER A 192 6.97 7.08 11.28
CA SER A 192 8.01 8.11 11.18
C SER A 192 8.06 8.73 9.79
N THR A 193 8.02 7.90 8.74
CA THR A 193 8.01 8.35 7.35
C THR A 193 6.78 9.21 7.06
N THR A 194 5.61 8.78 7.54
CA THR A 194 4.37 9.53 7.38
C THR A 194 4.40 10.86 8.14
N GLY A 195 4.92 10.86 9.37
CA GLY A 195 5.11 12.10 10.15
C GLY A 195 6.01 13.11 9.43
N VAL A 196 7.13 12.65 8.87
CA VAL A 196 8.07 13.48 8.11
C VAL A 196 7.43 14.02 6.82
N LEU A 197 6.61 13.23 6.14
CA LEU A 197 5.84 13.66 4.95
C LEU A 197 4.81 14.75 5.30
N ILE A 198 4.01 14.52 6.34
CA ILE A 198 2.96 15.46 6.78
C ILE A 198 3.59 16.78 7.23
N PHE A 199 4.65 16.72 8.04
CA PHE A 199 5.34 17.91 8.51
C PHE A 199 5.81 18.80 7.36
N ARG A 200 6.39 18.21 6.31
CA ARG A 200 6.86 18.94 5.13
C ARG A 200 5.70 19.55 4.33
N LEU A 201 4.64 18.79 4.11
CA LEU A 201 3.45 19.28 3.40
C LEU A 201 2.83 20.48 4.11
N VAL A 202 2.67 20.39 5.44
CA VAL A 202 2.14 21.50 6.25
C VAL A 202 3.10 22.69 6.25
N SER A 203 4.41 22.46 6.37
CA SER A 203 5.41 23.53 6.34
C SER A 203 5.42 24.28 5.00
N MET A 204 5.38 23.56 3.88
CA MET A 204 5.29 24.16 2.55
C MET A 204 4.00 24.96 2.40
N ASN A 205 2.86 24.42 2.86
CA ASN A 205 1.59 25.13 2.78
C ASN A 205 1.59 26.42 3.61
N ARG A 206 2.23 26.43 4.79
CA ARG A 206 2.40 27.64 5.60
C ARG A 206 3.26 28.69 4.89
N GLN A 207 4.33 28.29 4.22
CA GLN A 207 5.20 29.21 3.47
C GLN A 207 4.48 29.81 2.25
N ILE A 208 3.73 28.98 1.51
CA ILE A 208 2.92 29.43 0.38
C ILE A 208 1.81 30.39 0.85
N GLY A 209 1.12 30.04 1.95
CA GLY A 209 0.07 30.88 2.53
C GLY A 209 0.57 32.22 3.06
N ALA A 210 1.83 32.32 3.49
CA ALA A 210 2.44 33.58 3.92
C ALA A 210 2.73 34.53 2.75
N VAL A 211 3.00 34.00 1.54
CA VAL A 211 3.31 34.79 0.35
C VAL A 211 2.05 35.13 -0.47
N LEU A 212 1.02 34.27 -0.43
CA LEU A 212 -0.16 34.35 -1.27
C LEU A 212 -1.43 34.54 -0.43
N THR A 213 -1.66 35.75 0.06
CA THR A 213 -2.83 36.15 0.88
C THR A 213 -4.18 35.88 0.20
N PHE A 214 -4.22 35.70 -1.13
CA PHE A 214 -5.44 35.51 -1.92
C PHE A 214 -5.72 34.06 -2.36
N GLN A 215 -4.84 33.08 -2.10
CA GLN A 215 -5.02 31.70 -2.62
C GLN A 215 -5.53 30.69 -1.56
N ARG A 216 -6.79 30.85 -1.13
CA ARG A 216 -7.53 29.83 -0.35
C ARG A 216 -7.64 28.42 -1.00
N PRO A 217 -7.62 28.24 -2.34
CA PRO A 217 -7.78 26.91 -2.95
C PRO A 217 -6.61 25.95 -2.68
N VAL A 218 -5.38 26.46 -2.63
CA VAL A 218 -4.16 25.62 -2.50
C VAL A 218 -4.10 24.96 -1.12
N ALA A 219 -4.47 25.69 -0.07
CA ALA A 219 -4.49 25.16 1.29
C ALA A 219 -5.41 23.93 1.43
N ARG A 220 -6.61 23.97 0.81
CA ARG A 220 -7.57 22.86 0.84
C ARG A 220 -7.04 21.59 0.15
N MET A 221 -6.19 21.72 -0.87
CA MET A 221 -5.62 20.55 -1.57
C MET A 221 -4.59 19.83 -0.69
N THR A 222 -3.76 20.59 0.03
CA THR A 222 -2.75 19.99 0.92
C THR A 222 -3.40 19.29 2.12
N GLU A 223 -4.50 19.84 2.65
CA GLU A 223 -5.27 19.21 3.72
C GLU A 223 -5.82 17.84 3.28
N LYS A 224 -6.45 17.79 2.09
CA LYS A 224 -6.93 16.52 1.52
C LYS A 224 -5.80 15.52 1.32
N ALA A 225 -4.64 15.96 0.82
CA ALA A 225 -3.48 15.09 0.64
C ALA A 225 -2.94 14.54 1.97
N VAL A 226 -2.90 15.36 3.02
CA VAL A 226 -2.49 14.93 4.37
C VAL A 226 -3.44 13.89 4.93
N VAL A 227 -4.76 14.10 4.82
CA VAL A 227 -5.76 13.12 5.27
C VAL A 227 -5.56 11.77 4.57
N ILE A 228 -5.33 11.78 3.26
CA ILE A 228 -5.06 10.57 2.47
C ILE A 228 -3.82 9.83 2.98
N LEU A 229 -2.74 10.55 3.28
CA LEU A 229 -1.51 9.94 3.78
C LEU A 229 -1.72 9.30 5.15
N ILE A 230 -2.47 9.96 6.05
CA ILE A 230 -2.79 9.40 7.36
C ILE A 230 -3.69 8.16 7.22
N GLU A 231 -4.74 8.25 6.40
CA GLU A 231 -5.70 7.18 6.15
C GLU A 231 -5.02 5.93 5.56
N SER A 232 -3.96 6.10 4.77
CA SER A 232 -3.20 5.00 4.17
C SER A 232 -2.05 4.50 5.04
N ALA A 233 -1.48 5.30 5.92
CA ALA A 233 -0.42 4.84 6.83
C ALA A 233 -0.96 4.14 8.09
N ALA A 234 -2.17 4.49 8.52
CA ALA A 234 -2.76 3.97 9.75
C ALA A 234 -3.02 2.45 9.73
N PRO A 235 -3.63 1.86 8.69
CA PRO A 235 -3.95 0.43 8.68
C PRO A 235 -2.74 -0.49 8.91
N PRO A 236 -1.63 -0.42 8.15
CA PRO A 236 -0.50 -1.30 8.37
C PRO A 236 0.15 -1.10 9.75
N ALA A 237 0.14 0.13 10.29
CA ALA A 237 0.66 0.40 11.63
C ALA A 237 -0.20 -0.26 12.73
N VAL A 238 -1.54 -0.14 12.63
CA VAL A 238 -2.48 -0.72 13.59
C VAL A 238 -2.44 -2.24 13.54
N PHE A 239 -2.55 -2.84 12.34
CA PHE A 239 -2.58 -4.29 12.20
C PHE A 239 -1.22 -4.93 12.51
N GLY A 240 -0.10 -4.26 12.21
CA GLY A 240 1.23 -4.72 12.63
C GLY A 240 1.38 -4.77 14.15
N LEU A 241 0.88 -3.75 14.87
CA LEU A 241 0.91 -3.73 16.33
C LEU A 241 -0.01 -4.81 16.94
N LEU A 242 -1.23 -4.97 16.41
CA LEU A 242 -2.17 -6.01 16.85
C LEU A 242 -1.61 -7.42 16.62
N TRP A 243 -0.89 -7.62 15.52
CA TRP A 243 -0.21 -8.88 15.23
C TRP A 243 0.85 -9.18 16.29
N VAL A 244 1.75 -8.24 16.58
CA VAL A 244 2.78 -8.40 17.62
C VAL A 244 2.16 -8.69 18.99
N ILE A 245 1.11 -7.96 19.38
CA ILE A 245 0.42 -8.18 20.65
C ILE A 245 -0.15 -9.61 20.71
N SER A 246 -0.77 -10.06 19.62
CA SER A 246 -1.36 -11.41 19.56
C SER A 246 -0.31 -12.50 19.64
N ASP A 247 0.84 -12.31 19.00
CA ASP A 247 1.97 -13.25 19.07
C ASP A 247 2.54 -13.30 20.51
N LEU A 248 2.78 -12.14 21.14
CA LEU A 248 3.27 -12.07 22.53
C LEU A 248 2.28 -12.69 23.53
N LEU A 249 0.97 -12.54 23.30
CA LEU A 249 -0.08 -13.16 24.12
C LEU A 249 -0.07 -14.70 23.98
N ARG A 250 0.19 -15.22 22.78
CA ARG A 250 0.34 -16.66 22.54
C ARG A 250 1.46 -17.27 23.38
N TRP A 251 2.57 -16.55 23.56
CA TRP A 251 3.71 -17.03 24.35
C TRP A 251 3.50 -16.96 25.87
N LYS A 252 2.78 -15.94 26.36
CA LYS A 252 2.66 -15.67 27.80
C LYS A 252 1.49 -16.35 28.49
N MET A 253 0.38 -16.61 27.79
CA MET A 253 -0.86 -17.04 28.43
C MET A 253 -1.17 -18.52 28.20
N GLY A 254 -1.75 -19.13 29.24
CA GLY A 254 -2.30 -20.48 29.43
C GLY A 254 -2.11 -21.56 28.36
N ARG A 255 -1.77 -22.78 28.81
CA ARG A 255 -1.70 -23.99 27.97
C ARG A 255 -3.06 -24.65 27.70
N THR A 256 -4.16 -23.90 27.75
CA THR A 256 -5.49 -24.46 27.46
C THR A 256 -5.75 -24.49 25.95
N THR A 257 -6.46 -25.53 25.48
CA THR A 257 -6.80 -25.68 24.05
C THR A 257 -7.57 -24.46 23.53
N GLU A 258 -8.56 -23.97 24.27
CA GLU A 258 -9.38 -22.80 23.90
C GLU A 258 -8.53 -21.54 23.65
N TRP A 259 -7.55 -21.29 24.51
CA TRP A 259 -6.67 -20.12 24.39
C TRP A 259 -5.74 -20.23 23.19
N LEU A 260 -5.17 -21.41 22.96
CA LEU A 260 -4.28 -21.65 21.82
C LEU A 260 -5.03 -21.48 20.50
N VAL A 261 -6.26 -22.00 20.41
CA VAL A 261 -7.17 -21.83 19.29
C VAL A 261 -7.44 -20.34 19.03
N ALA A 262 -7.84 -19.59 20.06
CA ALA A 262 -8.17 -18.17 19.92
C ALA A 262 -6.95 -17.33 19.49
N SER A 263 -5.80 -17.54 20.12
CA SER A 263 -4.57 -16.81 19.79
C SER A 263 -4.06 -17.12 18.38
N GLN A 264 -4.21 -18.35 17.90
CA GLN A 264 -3.90 -18.70 16.50
C GLN A 264 -4.81 -17.98 15.51
N ILE A 265 -6.12 -17.92 15.77
CA ILE A 265 -7.04 -17.19 14.90
C ILE A 265 -6.65 -15.70 14.83
N LEU A 266 -6.36 -15.08 15.98
CA LEU A 266 -5.96 -13.67 16.04
C LEU A 266 -4.64 -13.42 15.29
N ASP A 267 -3.62 -14.25 15.52
CA ASP A 267 -2.34 -14.19 14.81
C ASP A 267 -2.54 -14.24 13.29
N LYS A 268 -3.33 -15.21 12.81
CA LYS A 268 -3.65 -15.37 11.40
C LYS A 268 -4.42 -14.18 10.83
N VAL A 269 -5.44 -13.68 11.52
CA VAL A 269 -6.24 -12.55 11.02
C VAL A 269 -5.40 -11.28 10.96
N PHE A 270 -4.64 -10.95 12.01
CA PHE A 270 -3.87 -9.70 12.04
C PHE A 270 -2.66 -9.72 11.12
N SER A 271 -1.94 -10.84 11.00
CA SER A 271 -0.86 -10.99 10.02
C SER A 271 -1.38 -10.80 8.58
N MET A 272 -2.52 -11.42 8.27
CA MET A 272 -3.17 -11.31 6.96
C MET A 272 -3.52 -9.86 6.61
N PHE A 273 -4.19 -9.14 7.51
CA PHE A 273 -4.50 -7.73 7.30
C PHE A 273 -3.24 -6.86 7.22
N TYR A 274 -2.23 -7.12 8.05
CA TYR A 274 -0.96 -6.41 7.99
C TYR A 274 -0.32 -6.51 6.60
N TYR A 275 -0.15 -7.73 6.06
CA TYR A 275 0.41 -7.92 4.71
C TYR A 275 -0.47 -7.34 3.61
N ALA A 276 -1.80 -7.50 3.72
CA ALA A 276 -2.74 -6.93 2.76
C ALA A 276 -2.64 -5.40 2.71
N PHE A 277 -2.59 -4.72 3.87
CA PHE A 277 -2.43 -3.27 3.92
C PHE A 277 -1.03 -2.82 3.52
N LEU A 278 0.00 -3.61 3.80
CA LEU A 278 1.35 -3.33 3.32
C LEU A 278 1.41 -3.27 1.79
N ALA A 279 0.65 -4.13 1.09
CA ALA A 279 0.50 -4.09 -0.37
C ALA A 279 -0.42 -2.95 -0.84
N MET A 280 -1.59 -2.80 -0.19
CA MET A 280 -2.67 -1.92 -0.65
C MET A 280 -2.39 -0.44 -0.43
N CYS A 281 -1.73 -0.05 0.65
CA CYS A 281 -1.53 1.36 0.98
C CYS A 281 -0.64 2.11 -0.05
N PRO A 282 0.52 1.57 -0.46
CA PRO A 282 1.25 2.00 -1.66
C PRO A 282 0.36 2.28 -2.87
N GLN A 283 -0.52 1.32 -3.19
CA GLN A 283 -1.37 1.30 -4.38
C GLN A 283 -2.47 2.34 -4.30
N LEU A 284 -3.16 2.45 -3.16
CA LEU A 284 -4.20 3.46 -2.93
C LEU A 284 -3.66 4.88 -3.12
N ILE A 285 -2.44 5.14 -2.65
CA ILE A 285 -1.81 6.46 -2.84
C ILE A 285 -1.48 6.70 -4.33
N ILE A 286 -0.90 5.71 -5.04
CA ILE A 286 -0.61 5.83 -6.49
C ILE A 286 -1.91 6.06 -7.25
N PHE A 287 -2.92 5.24 -6.99
CA PHE A 287 -4.24 5.30 -7.60
C PHE A 287 -4.86 6.69 -7.43
N ARG A 288 -4.92 7.20 -6.19
CA ARG A 288 -5.45 8.56 -5.91
C ARG A 288 -4.66 9.64 -6.66
N ILE A 289 -3.33 9.56 -6.71
CA ILE A 289 -2.49 10.52 -7.46
C ILE A 289 -2.75 10.45 -8.97
N THR A 290 -2.94 9.25 -9.52
CA THR A 290 -3.20 9.07 -10.96
C THR A 290 -4.57 9.62 -11.38
N ILE A 291 -5.59 9.45 -10.54
CA ILE A 291 -6.98 9.85 -10.80
C ILE A 291 -7.26 11.32 -10.46
N GLY A 292 -6.45 11.92 -9.59
CA GLY A 292 -6.67 13.25 -9.00
C GLY A 292 -6.82 14.45 -9.94
N ARG A 293 -6.92 14.26 -11.26
CA ARG A 293 -7.21 15.31 -12.25
C ARG A 293 -8.63 15.87 -12.22
N SER A 294 -9.59 15.18 -11.61
CA SER A 294 -10.99 15.65 -11.57
C SER A 294 -11.27 16.74 -10.52
N TRP A 295 -10.40 16.93 -9.51
CA TRP A 295 -10.69 17.83 -8.38
C TRP A 295 -10.56 19.33 -8.67
N LEU A 296 -10.00 19.69 -9.83
CA LEU A 296 -9.73 21.08 -10.20
C LEU A 296 -10.88 21.75 -10.97
N HIS A 297 -11.91 21.01 -11.40
CA HIS A 297 -12.87 21.52 -12.40
C HIS A 297 -14.27 21.90 -11.89
N SER A 298 -14.53 21.85 -10.58
CA SER A 298 -15.90 22.04 -10.06
C SER A 298 -16.16 23.36 -9.33
N THR A 299 -15.24 24.33 -9.35
CA THR A 299 -15.45 25.61 -8.63
C THR A 299 -15.71 26.82 -9.50
N THR A 300 -15.65 26.70 -10.84
CA THR A 300 -15.86 27.84 -11.76
C THR A 300 -17.33 28.09 -12.13
N GLY A 301 -18.28 27.31 -11.60
CA GLY A 301 -19.69 27.38 -12.01
C GLY A 301 -20.64 28.18 -11.10
N TYR A 302 -20.18 28.75 -9.98
CA TYR A 302 -21.09 29.32 -8.96
C TYR A 302 -21.06 30.84 -8.80
N GLU A 303 -20.28 31.57 -9.60
CA GLU A 303 -20.11 33.03 -9.44
C GLU A 303 -20.82 33.92 -10.48
N ASN A 304 -21.62 33.36 -11.40
CA ASN A 304 -22.42 34.15 -12.35
C ASN A 304 -23.95 34.07 -12.12
N GLY A 305 -24.39 33.67 -10.91
CA GLY A 305 -25.79 33.49 -10.57
C GLY A 305 -26.49 34.69 -9.90
N SER A 306 -25.95 35.91 -9.97
CA SER A 306 -26.67 37.10 -9.48
C SER A 306 -26.46 38.31 -10.37
N SER A 307 -27.19 38.39 -11.48
CA SER A 307 -27.85 39.61 -11.99
C SER A 307 -28.17 39.44 -13.48
N THR A 308 -29.34 38.87 -13.77
CA THR A 308 -30.32 39.34 -14.78
C THR A 308 -31.38 38.25 -14.91
N MET A 309 -32.41 38.41 -14.11
CA MET A 309 -33.74 37.88 -14.41
C MET A 309 -34.28 38.85 -15.47
N ASP A 310 -34.20 38.47 -16.75
CA ASP A 310 -35.10 38.90 -17.83
C ASP A 310 -34.66 38.28 -19.17
N ASP A 311 -35.65 37.73 -19.88
CA ASP A 311 -35.69 37.37 -21.30
C ASP A 311 -34.67 36.35 -21.83
N ASP A 312 -35.06 35.06 -21.82
CA ASP A 312 -35.10 34.24 -23.06
C ASP A 312 -35.62 32.83 -22.74
N LEU A 313 -36.94 32.76 -22.60
CA LEU A 313 -37.69 31.57 -23.03
C LEU A 313 -37.72 31.61 -24.56
N ILE A 314 -37.28 30.53 -25.21
CA ILE A 314 -37.59 30.04 -26.58
C ILE A 314 -36.30 29.58 -27.29
N ASN A 315 -36.29 28.30 -27.68
CA ASN A 315 -35.23 27.48 -28.32
C ASN A 315 -34.28 26.82 -27.31
N GLY A 316 -34.30 25.50 -27.07
CA GLY A 316 -34.53 24.40 -28.00
C GLY A 316 -33.20 23.68 -28.24
N SER A 317 -33.09 22.44 -27.78
CA SER A 317 -31.95 21.49 -27.90
C SER A 317 -30.84 21.56 -26.83
N ALA A 318 -31.05 20.82 -25.73
CA ALA A 318 -30.00 20.45 -24.79
C ALA A 318 -29.38 19.10 -25.23
N THR A 319 -28.36 19.18 -26.08
CA THR A 319 -27.44 18.06 -26.34
C THR A 319 -26.39 18.07 -25.23
N TYR A 320 -26.34 17.00 -24.43
CA TYR A 320 -25.32 16.80 -23.39
C TYR A 320 -23.94 16.66 -24.05
N HIS A 321 -23.18 17.75 -24.06
CA HIS A 321 -21.77 17.77 -24.43
C HIS A 321 -20.90 17.26 -23.26
N ALA A 322 -20.12 16.23 -23.54
CA ALA A 322 -18.95 15.84 -22.74
C ALA A 322 -17.87 16.95 -22.79
N PRO A 323 -17.09 17.18 -21.71
CA PRO A 323 -16.05 18.20 -21.73
C PRO A 323 -14.75 17.62 -22.30
N ILE A 324 -14.55 17.79 -23.60
CA ILE A 324 -13.21 17.80 -24.22
C ILE A 324 -12.99 19.21 -24.76
N THR A 325 -12.61 20.18 -23.93
CA THR A 325 -12.02 21.43 -24.48
C THR A 325 -11.17 22.20 -23.45
N PHE A 326 -9.97 21.69 -23.14
CA PHE A 326 -8.86 22.54 -22.67
C PHE A 326 -7.71 22.59 -23.70
N ALA A 327 -7.85 21.91 -24.85
CA ALA A 327 -6.88 21.96 -25.94
C ALA A 327 -7.10 23.15 -26.90
N HIS A 328 -8.25 23.82 -26.88
CA HIS A 328 -8.54 24.93 -27.78
C HIS A 328 -7.93 26.27 -27.34
N ALA A 329 -7.63 26.45 -26.05
CA ALA A 329 -7.04 27.69 -25.54
C ALA A 329 -5.52 27.81 -25.82
N ILE A 330 -4.82 26.69 -26.06
CA ILE A 330 -3.39 26.70 -26.42
C ILE A 330 -3.19 26.74 -27.95
N GLY A 331 -4.20 26.33 -28.73
CA GLY A 331 -4.20 26.49 -30.19
C GLY A 331 -4.29 27.94 -30.66
N GLN A 332 -5.05 28.79 -29.96
CA GLN A 332 -5.21 30.20 -30.36
C GLN A 332 -4.00 31.09 -30.07
N LEU A 333 -3.20 30.79 -29.03
CA LEU A 333 -1.96 31.53 -28.76
C LEU A 333 -0.85 31.22 -29.80
N LYS A 334 -0.94 30.09 -30.50
CA LYS A 334 -0.01 29.76 -31.58
C LYS A 334 -0.42 30.36 -32.93
N SER A 335 -1.72 30.61 -33.17
CA SER A 335 -2.19 31.32 -34.36
C SER A 335 -1.95 32.83 -34.27
N GLU A 336 -2.03 33.45 -33.09
CA GLU A 336 -1.70 34.87 -32.94
C GLU A 336 -0.19 35.15 -33.09
N SER A 337 0.68 34.24 -32.63
CA SER A 337 2.13 34.40 -32.82
C SER A 337 2.60 34.23 -34.28
N GLN A 338 1.80 33.60 -35.16
CA GLN A 338 2.10 33.50 -36.59
C GLN A 338 1.50 34.65 -37.40
N ALA A 339 0.44 35.31 -36.93
CA ALA A 339 -0.13 36.48 -37.61
C ALA A 339 0.76 37.73 -37.51
N THR A 340 1.65 37.83 -36.52
CA THR A 340 2.55 38.99 -36.34
C THR A 340 3.85 38.90 -37.14
N GLN A 341 4.17 37.76 -37.77
CA GLN A 341 5.44 37.58 -38.51
C GLN A 341 5.35 37.77 -40.03
N THR A 342 4.16 38.01 -40.61
CA THR A 342 3.99 38.26 -42.06
C THR A 342 3.89 39.74 -42.45
N SER A 343 4.24 40.69 -41.55
CA SER A 343 4.32 42.11 -41.87
C SER A 343 5.77 42.62 -41.88
N SER A 344 6.56 42.17 -42.85
CA SER A 344 7.79 42.86 -43.25
C SER A 344 8.03 42.70 -44.75
N ALA A 345 7.40 43.57 -45.53
CA ALA A 345 7.90 43.94 -46.86
C ALA A 345 8.96 45.05 -46.68
N PRO A 346 10.02 45.04 -47.49
CA PRO A 346 10.37 46.31 -48.12
C PRO A 346 10.80 46.19 -49.59
N PHE A 347 10.21 47.11 -50.36
CA PHE A 347 10.81 48.02 -51.34
C PHE A 347 11.60 47.47 -52.54
N GLU A 348 11.02 47.77 -53.71
CA GLU A 348 11.67 48.01 -54.99
C GLU A 348 12.81 49.04 -54.86
N ASP A 349 13.96 48.72 -55.47
CA ASP A 349 14.57 49.49 -56.57
C ASP A 349 15.62 48.62 -57.31
#